data_AF-X0YDX9-F1
#
_entry.id   AF-X0YDX9-F1
#
_cell.length_a   1.000
_cell.length_b   1.000
_cell.length_c   1.000
_cell.angle_alpha   90.00
_cell.angle_beta   90.00
_cell.angle_gamma   90.00
#
_symmetry.space_group_name_H-M   'P 1'
#
loop_
_entity.id
_entity.type
_entity.pdbx_description
1 polymer ?
#
loop_
_entity_poly.entity_id
_entity_poly.type
_entity_poly.pdbx_seq_one_letter_code
_entity_poly.pdbx_strand_id
1 'polypeptide(L)' 'AKWDMGGKSPLEIARRLLDLGVDKIICGGINRYYKEWLIKKGVSVEDNRKGKAREIVEKLLKD' A
#
# COMPACT_ATOMS: atom_id res chain seq x y z
N ALA A 1 -10.70 -8.21 7.61
CA ALA A 1 -9.57 -9.06 8.01
C ALA A 1 -8.35 -8.19 8.26
N LYS A 2 -7.48 -8.55 9.20
CA LYS A 2 -6.13 -7.99 9.33
C LYS A 2 -5.17 -9.06 8.84
N TRP A 3 -4.20 -8.68 8.02
CA TRP A 3 -3.19 -9.61 7.52
C TRP A 3 -1.83 -9.25 8.09
N ASP A 4 -1.13 -10.24 8.64
CA ASP A 4 0.27 -10.10 8.99
C ASP A 4 1.13 -10.22 7.73
N MET A 5 1.71 -9.09 7.32
CA MET A 5 2.58 -8.99 6.16
C MET A 5 3.97 -9.58 6.43
N GLY A 6 4.29 -10.00 7.65
CA GLY A 6 5.65 -10.41 8.04
C GLY A 6 6.70 -9.32 7.74
N GLY A 7 7.98 -9.68 7.85
CA GLY A 7 9.09 -8.73 7.69
C GLY A 7 9.41 -7.99 8.99
N LYS A 8 10.70 -7.74 9.20
CA LYS A 8 11.27 -7.05 10.37
C LYS A 8 11.52 -5.56 10.09
N SER A 9 11.43 -5.16 8.82
CA SER A 9 11.62 -3.77 8.36
C SER A 9 10.58 -3.35 7.31
N PRO A 10 10.31 -2.03 7.17
CA PRO A 10 9.41 -1.53 6.13
C PRO A 10 9.82 -1.91 4.69
N LEU A 11 11.12 -2.08 4.43
CA LEU A 11 11.61 -2.52 3.12
C LEU A 11 11.28 -3.98 2.83
N GLU A 12 11.33 -4.86 3.83
CA GLU A 12 10.92 -6.25 3.67
C GLU A 12 9.42 -6.36 3.40
N ILE A 13 8.61 -5.53 4.08
CA ILE A 13 7.17 -5.42 3.80
C ILE A 13 6.94 -4.94 2.36
N ALA A 14 7.67 -3.90 1.92
CA ALA A 14 7.58 -3.37 0.57
C ALA A 14 7.97 -4.40 -0.50
N ARG A 15 9.01 -5.21 -0.26
CA ARG A 15 9.39 -6.32 -1.15
C ARG A 15 8.31 -7.39 -1.21
N ARG A 16 7.77 -7.80 -0.07
CA ARG A 16 6.71 -8.81 -0.04
C ARG A 16 5.46 -8.35 -0.78
N LEU A 17 5.10 -7.06 -0.69
CA LEU A 17 4.00 -6.49 -1.49
C LEU A 17 4.23 -6.65 -2.99
N LEU A 18 5.48 -6.48 -3.47
CA LEU A 18 5.83 -6.74 -4.86
C LEU A 18 5.74 -8.22 -5.22
N ASP A 19 6.25 -9.10 -4.36
CA ASP A 19 6.23 -10.56 -4.60
C ASP A 19 4.80 -11.11 -4.67
N LEU A 20 3.85 -10.45 -3.99
CA LEU A 20 2.43 -10.77 -4.03
C LEU A 20 1.71 -10.20 -5.28
N GLY A 21 2.42 -9.42 -6.11
CA GLY A 21 1.84 -8.81 -7.31
C GLY A 21 0.89 -7.65 -7.00
N VAL A 22 1.11 -6.89 -5.92
CA VAL A 22 0.27 -5.74 -5.59
C VAL A 22 0.51 -4.60 -6.57
N ASP A 23 -0.52 -4.22 -7.32
CA ASP A 23 -0.46 -3.08 -8.25
C ASP A 23 -0.67 -1.72 -7.58
N LYS A 24 -1.43 -1.67 -6.48
CA LYS A 24 -1.85 -0.43 -5.82
C LYS A 24 -1.87 -0.54 -4.30
N ILE A 25 -1.29 0.44 -3.62
CA ILE A 25 -1.30 0.59 -2.16
C ILE A 25 -2.07 1.85 -1.80
N ILE A 26 -3.02 1.71 -0.87
CA ILE A 26 -3.81 2.82 -0.33
C ILE A 26 -3.59 2.88 1.18
N CYS A 27 -3.12 4.01 1.69
CA CYS A 27 -2.75 4.13 3.10
C CYS A 27 -3.02 5.52 3.68
N GLY A 28 -3.07 5.60 5.01
CA GLY A 28 -3.18 6.87 5.73
C GLY A 28 -1.86 7.66 5.72
N GLY A 29 -0.73 6.96 5.72
CA GLY A 29 0.59 7.57 5.67
C GLY A 29 1.68 6.53 5.38
N ILE A 30 2.74 6.98 4.72
CA ILE A 30 3.92 6.20 4.37
C ILE A 30 5.13 7.13 4.37
N ASN A 31 6.30 6.62 4.74
CA ASN A 31 7.52 7.40 4.60
C ASN A 31 7.83 7.64 3.11
N ARG A 32 8.20 8.87 2.76
CA ARG A 32 8.48 9.31 1.39
C ARG A 32 9.47 8.40 0.65
N TYR A 33 10.53 7.96 1.33
CA TYR A 33 11.54 7.08 0.73
C TYR A 33 10.92 5.77 0.23
N TYR A 34 10.09 5.11 1.05
CA TYR A 34 9.44 3.86 0.66
C TYR A 34 8.37 4.06 -0.40
N LYS A 35 7.65 5.18 -0.35
CA LYS A 35 6.69 5.56 -1.40
C LYS A 35 7.37 5.69 -2.76
N GLU A 36 8.44 6.47 -2.84
CA GLU A 36 9.20 6.65 -4.09
C GLU A 36 9.82 5.34 -4.57
N TRP A 37 10.30 4.51 -3.65
CA TRP A 37 10.84 3.19 -3.98
C TRP A 37 9.77 2.26 -4.59
N LEU A 38 8.57 2.20 -4.01
CA LEU A 38 7.44 1.41 -4.51
C LEU A 38 6.97 1.89 -5.89
N ILE A 39 6.87 3.22 -6.09
CA ILE A 39 6.50 3.82 -7.38
C ILE A 39 7.53 3.46 -8.46
N LYS A 40 8.83 3.52 -8.15
CA LYS A 40 9.90 3.08 -9.07
C LYS A 40 9.82 1.60 -9.44
N LYS A 41 9.11 0.79 -8.66
CA LYS A 41 8.87 -0.64 -8.91
C LYS A 41 7.53 -0.91 -9.61
N GLY A 42 6.80 0.14 -10.00
CA GLY A 42 5.55 0.03 -10.74
C GLY A 42 4.30 0.00 -9.86
N VAL A 43 4.43 0.14 -8.53
CA VAL A 43 3.29 0.14 -7.62
C VAL A 43 2.73 1.55 -7.47
N SER A 44 1.43 1.72 -7.72
CA SER A 44 0.75 2.99 -7.46
C SER A 44 0.52 3.17 -5.96
N VAL A 45 0.87 4.33 -5.40
CA VAL A 45 0.71 4.60 -3.96
C VAL A 45 -0.13 5.84 -3.74
N GLU A 46 -1.32 5.63 -3.15
CA GLU A 46 -2.19 6.69 -2.65
C GLU A 46 -2.08 6.79 -1.12
N ASP A 47 -1.48 7.88 -0.63
CA ASP A 47 -1.36 8.20 0.79
C ASP A 47 -2.35 9.29 1.21
N ASN A 48 -2.34 9.65 2.50
CA ASN A 48 -3.26 10.63 3.10
C ASN A 48 -4.76 10.23 3.01
N ARG A 49 -5.06 8.95 2.78
CA ARG A 49 -6.45 8.46 2.80
C ARG A 49 -6.91 8.22 4.23
N LYS A 50 -7.95 8.94 4.65
CA LYS A 50 -8.62 8.79 5.95
C LYS A 50 -9.92 8.01 5.80
N GLY A 51 -10.27 7.24 6.82
CA GLY A 51 -11.53 6.48 6.88
C GLY A 51 -11.32 4.98 6.96
N LYS A 52 -12.43 4.23 6.97
CA LYS A 52 -12.37 2.76 7.04
C LYS A 52 -11.96 2.19 5.68
N ALA A 53 -11.10 1.17 5.69
CA ALA A 53 -10.61 0.53 4.46
C ALA A 53 -11.75 0.10 3.51
N ARG A 54 -12.83 -0.48 4.07
CA ARG A 54 -14.00 -0.91 3.28
C ARG A 54 -14.67 0.26 2.54
N GLU A 55 -14.92 1.37 3.23
CA GLU A 55 -15.56 2.55 2.65
C GLU A 55 -14.68 3.19 1.56
N ILE A 56 -13.35 3.14 1.73
CA ILE A 56 -12.39 3.65 0.73
C ILE A 56 -12.42 2.77 -0.52
N VAL A 57 -12.35 1.44 -0.36
CA VAL A 57 -12.41 0.50 -1.48
C VAL A 57 -13.75 0.58 -2.21
N GLU A 58 -14.86 0.67 -1.49
CA GLU A 58 -16.20 0.83 -2.09
C GLU A 58 -16.34 2.12 -2.91
N LYS A 59 -15.63 3.19 -2.56
CA LYS A 59 -15.59 4.42 -3.38
C LYS A 59 -14.79 4.21 -4.66
N LEU A 60 -13.61 3.60 -4.55
CA LEU A 60 -12.71 3.36 -5.69
C LEU A 60 -13.29 2.41 -6.73
N LEU A 61 -14.16 1.48 -6.33
CA LEU A 61 -14.82 0.54 -7.25
C LEU A 61 -16.02 1.16 -7.99
N LYS A 62 -16.46 2.35 -7.58
CA LYS A 62 -17.59 3.07 -8.21
C LYS A 62 -17.15 4.12 -9.23
N ASP A 63 -15.86 4.47 -9.22
CA ASP A 63 -15.21 5.33 -10.21
C ASP A 63 -14.75 4.50 -11.41
#